data_AF-A0A3D0KLY2-F1
#
_entry.id   AF-A0A3D0KLY2-F1
#
_cell.length_a   1.000
_cell.length_b   1.000
_cell.length_c   1.000
_cell.angle_alpha   90.00
_cell.angle_beta   90.00
_cell.angle_gamma   90.00
#
_symmetry.space_group_name_H-M   'P 1'
#
loop_
_entity.id
_entity.type
_entity.pdbx_description
1 polymer ?
#
loop_
_entity_poly.entity_id
_entity_poly.type
_entity_poly.pdbx_seq_one_letter_code
_entity_poly.pdbx_strand_id
1 'polypeptide(L)'
;MKFCKKCKHTFEDSQEYCSNCKNRKPLEDITDQNTPVYLISADGFERERIQTALTSNGIPNDSIIKEEDTAPESIKGFSSSWRDILVPFSAYDKAYDICVGIGAIKPDGEVKVVGDDAQEEFEDMPPAKRTTVKILSAILFIIVAALIIFGTDAITGFIKGLFN
;
A
#
# COMPACT_ATOMS: atom_id res chain seq x y z
N MET A 1 -7.51 -0.10 -24.30
CA MET A 1 -7.25 0.29 -22.90
C MET A 1 -7.86 1.65 -22.63
N LYS A 2 -8.56 1.79 -21.50
CA LYS A 2 -9.11 3.07 -21.06
C LYS A 2 -8.28 3.66 -19.93
N PHE A 3 -8.30 4.98 -19.78
CA PHE A 3 -7.55 5.68 -18.74
C PHE A 3 -8.43 6.68 -17.98
N CYS A 4 -8.06 6.92 -16.72
CA CYS A 4 -8.71 7.94 -15.91
C CYS A 4 -7.87 9.22 -15.88
N LYS A 5 -8.39 10.35 -16.37
CA LYS A 5 -7.69 11.65 -16.33
C LYS A 5 -7.32 12.15 -14.92
N LYS A 6 -8.03 11.71 -13.88
CA LYS A 6 -7.78 12.17 -12.50
C LYS A 6 -6.63 11.40 -11.84
N CYS A 7 -6.72 10.07 -11.82
CA CYS A 7 -5.73 9.24 -11.15
C CYS A 7 -4.65 8.68 -12.11
N LYS A 8 -4.78 8.93 -13.42
CA LYS A 8 -3.86 8.49 -14.48
C LYS A 8 -3.67 6.97 -14.59
N HIS A 9 -4.47 6.17 -13.89
CA HIS A 9 -4.48 4.72 -14.04
C HIS A 9 -5.14 4.28 -15.34
N THR A 10 -4.63 3.19 -15.89
CA THR A 10 -5.18 2.45 -17.01
C THR A 10 -6.04 1.29 -16.53
N PHE A 11 -7.06 0.96 -17.31
CA PHE A 11 -8.03 -0.09 -17.07
C PHE A 11 -8.33 -0.82 -18.37
N GLU A 12 -8.78 -2.06 -18.25
CA GLU A 12 -9.31 -2.82 -19.39
C GLU A 12 -10.55 -2.17 -19.98
N ASP A 13 -10.79 -2.43 -21.27
CA ASP A 13 -11.89 -1.81 -22.03
C ASP A 13 -13.29 -2.20 -21.52
N SER A 14 -13.37 -3.27 -20.74
CA SER A 14 -14.58 -3.74 -20.06
C SER A 14 -15.08 -2.77 -18.98
N GLN A 15 -14.23 -1.87 -18.48
CA GLN A 15 -14.59 -0.93 -17.42
C GLN A 15 -15.00 0.42 -18.00
N GLU A 16 -16.12 0.97 -17.57
CA GLU A 16 -16.58 2.32 -17.98
C GLU A 16 -16.25 3.39 -16.94
N TYR A 17 -16.04 2.99 -15.68
CA TYR A 17 -15.82 3.88 -14.55
C TYR A 17 -14.59 3.48 -13.74
N CYS A 18 -13.85 4.48 -13.28
CA CYS A 18 -12.66 4.29 -12.46
C CYS A 18 -12.99 3.80 -11.04
N SER A 19 -12.52 2.61 -10.68
CA SER A 19 -12.66 2.04 -9.32
C SER A 19 -11.75 2.69 -8.28
N ASN A 20 -10.68 3.35 -8.71
CA ASN A 20 -9.70 3.99 -7.81
C ASN A 20 -10.12 5.42 -7.39
N CYS A 21 -10.98 6.07 -8.18
CA CYS A 21 -11.50 7.40 -7.85
C CYS A 21 -12.78 7.29 -7.01
N LYS A 22 -12.83 7.98 -5.86
CA LYS A 22 -14.03 8.07 -4.98
C LYS A 22 -15.31 8.48 -5.73
N ASN A 23 -15.20 9.21 -6.84
CA ASN A 23 -16.34 9.69 -7.64
C ASN A 23 -16.64 8.87 -8.91
N ARG A 24 -16.06 7.66 -9.07
CA ARG A 24 -16.28 6.78 -10.25
C ARG A 24 -16.27 7.55 -11.58
N LYS A 25 -15.14 8.21 -11.87
CA LYS A 25 -15.03 9.04 -13.08
C LYS A 25 -15.11 8.18 -14.35
N PRO A 26 -15.73 8.69 -15.44
CA PRO A 26 -15.74 7.99 -16.71
C PRO A 26 -14.30 7.81 -17.21
N LEU A 27 -14.05 6.64 -17.77
CA LEU A 27 -12.77 6.29 -18.38
C LEU A 27 -12.79 6.72 -19.85
N GLU A 28 -11.67 7.24 -20.33
CA GLU A 28 -11.52 7.69 -21.71
C GLU A 28 -10.55 6.79 -22.46
N ASP A 29 -10.70 6.71 -23.78
CA ASP A 29 -9.75 5.98 -24.61
C ASP A 29 -8.43 6.75 -24.73
N ILE A 30 -7.31 6.02 -24.67
CA ILE A 30 -5.99 6.61 -24.82
C ILE A 30 -5.74 6.82 -26.32
N THR A 31 -5.76 8.07 -26.75
CA THR A 31 -5.49 8.45 -28.14
C THR A 31 -4.04 8.86 -28.38
N ASP A 32 -3.34 9.34 -27.35
CA ASP A 32 -1.96 9.82 -27.42
C ASP A 32 -0.99 8.87 -26.71
N GLN A 33 0.03 8.43 -27.45
CA GLN A 33 1.11 7.57 -26.96
C GLN A 33 2.02 8.22 -25.92
N ASN A 34 2.02 9.56 -25.82
CA ASN A 34 2.76 10.32 -24.82
C ASN A 34 1.93 10.66 -23.58
N THR A 35 0.69 10.16 -23.47
CA THR A 35 -0.15 10.40 -22.30
C THR A 35 0.55 9.87 -21.04
N PRO A 36 0.72 10.69 -19.98
CA PRO A 36 1.35 10.26 -18.75
C PRO A 36 0.40 9.34 -17.97
N VAL A 37 0.82 8.10 -17.78
CA VAL A 37 0.09 7.02 -17.11
C VAL A 37 0.77 6.68 -15.79
N TYR A 38 -0.03 6.37 -14.78
CA TYR A 38 0.46 5.93 -13.47
C TYR A 38 1.13 4.55 -13.56
N LEU A 39 2.33 4.43 -12.98
CA LEU A 39 3.07 3.17 -12.86
C LEU A 39 3.03 2.62 -11.43
N ILE A 40 3.58 3.37 -10.47
CA ILE A 40 3.74 2.95 -9.07
C ILE A 40 3.88 4.17 -8.15
N SER A 41 3.37 4.08 -6.93
CA SER A 41 3.66 5.02 -5.84
C SER A 41 4.84 4.50 -5.04
N ALA A 42 5.84 5.34 -4.79
CA ALA A 42 6.96 5.01 -3.93
C ALA A 42 7.41 6.25 -3.15
N ASP A 43 8.05 6.04 -2.00
CA ASP A 43 8.63 7.10 -1.17
C ASP A 43 10.16 6.96 -1.06
N GLY A 44 10.80 8.00 -0.53
CA GLY A 44 12.21 7.99 -0.15
C GLY A 44 13.17 7.34 -1.16
N PHE A 45 13.89 6.31 -0.67
CA PHE A 45 14.91 5.56 -1.39
C PHE A 45 14.34 4.66 -2.48
N GLU A 46 13.16 4.07 -2.27
CA GLU A 46 12.53 3.19 -3.24
C GLU A 46 12.17 3.94 -4.52
N ARG A 47 11.65 5.16 -4.37
CA ARG A 47 11.38 6.07 -5.49
C ARG A 47 12.64 6.37 -6.30
N GLU A 48 13.75 6.64 -5.62
CA GLU A 48 15.03 6.91 -6.28
C GLU A 48 15.53 5.68 -7.03
N ARG A 49 15.45 4.49 -6.42
CA ARG A 49 15.82 3.21 -7.04
C ARG A 49 15.02 2.96 -8.33
N ILE A 50 13.70 3.16 -8.29
CA ILE A 50 12.82 2.98 -9.45
C ILE A 50 13.13 4.02 -10.54
N GLN A 51 13.31 5.30 -10.17
CA GLN A 51 13.63 6.36 -11.14
C GLN A 51 14.97 6.13 -11.84
N THR A 52 15.99 5.70 -11.10
CA THR A 52 17.29 5.33 -11.67
C THR A 52 17.13 4.17 -12.65
N ALA A 53 16.41 3.11 -12.27
CA ALA A 53 16.18 1.97 -13.15
C ALA A 53 15.46 2.38 -14.46
N LEU A 54 14.42 3.21 -14.38
CA LEU A 54 13.70 3.71 -15.56
C LEU A 54 14.59 4.58 -16.44
N THR A 55 15.34 5.50 -15.84
CA THR A 55 16.23 6.43 -16.56
C THR A 55 17.38 5.70 -17.24
N SER A 56 17.99 4.71 -16.57
CA SER A 56 19.04 3.86 -17.14
C SER A 56 18.57 3.04 -18.34
N ASN A 57 17.28 2.70 -18.39
CA ASN A 57 16.65 2.02 -19.53
C ASN A 57 16.09 3.00 -20.58
N GLY A 58 16.33 4.31 -20.43
CA GLY A 58 15.91 5.33 -21.39
C GLY A 58 14.40 5.64 -21.36
N ILE A 59 13.71 5.35 -20.26
CA ILE A 59 12.27 5.62 -20.10
C ILE A 59 12.07 6.99 -19.44
N PRO A 60 11.41 7.95 -20.13
CA PRO A 60 11.01 9.21 -19.52
C PRO A 60 10.05 8.95 -18.35
N ASN A 61 10.34 9.54 -17.20
CA ASN A 61 9.51 9.41 -16.01
C ASN A 61 9.36 10.77 -15.33
N ASP A 62 8.22 10.97 -14.68
CA ASP A 62 7.95 12.14 -13.84
C ASP A 62 7.39 11.68 -12.49
N SER A 63 7.63 12.43 -11.42
CA SER A 63 7.09 12.11 -10.10
C SER A 63 6.23 13.24 -9.57
N ILE A 64 4.95 12.97 -9.35
CA ILE A 64 3.99 13.93 -8.83
C ILE A 64 3.62 13.61 -7.39
N ILE A 65 3.36 14.66 -6.60
CA ILE A 65 2.82 14.51 -5.24
C ILE A 65 1.34 14.11 -5.37
N LYS A 66 0.87 13.15 -4.55
CA LYS A 66 -0.55 12.81 -4.49
C LYS A 66 -1.36 14.05 -4.10
N GLU A 67 -2.46 14.34 -4.80
CA GLU A 67 -3.32 15.51 -4.50
C GLU A 67 -3.82 15.52 -3.03
N GLU A 68 -3.97 14.35 -2.41
CA GLU A 68 -4.36 14.22 -1.00
C GLU A 68 -3.24 14.67 -0.04
N ASP A 69 -2.00 14.79 -0.53
CA ASP A 69 -0.83 15.10 0.27
C ASP A 69 -0.36 16.57 0.25
N THR A 70 -1.03 17.44 -0.51
CA THR A 70 -0.66 18.85 -0.78
C THR A 70 -0.49 19.78 0.44
N ALA A 71 -0.77 19.33 1.67
CA ALA A 71 -0.51 20.14 2.85
C ALA A 71 1.02 20.24 3.10
N PRO A 72 1.55 21.44 3.45
CA PRO A 72 2.96 21.63 3.73
C PRO A 72 3.47 20.64 4.79
N GLU A 73 4.70 20.14 4.59
CA GLU A 73 5.37 19.22 5.54
C GLU A 73 5.42 19.80 6.97
N SER A 74 5.54 21.13 7.07
CA SER A 74 5.53 21.89 8.33
C SER A 74 4.23 21.75 9.14
N ILE A 75 3.13 21.33 8.52
CA ILE A 75 1.82 21.20 9.16
C ILE A 75 1.52 19.74 9.54
N LYS A 76 2.02 18.76 8.78
CA LYS A 76 1.69 17.33 8.97
C LYS A 76 2.57 16.62 10.01
N GLY A 77 3.73 17.17 10.37
CA GLY A 77 4.63 16.59 11.38
C GLY A 77 5.32 15.28 10.95
N PHE A 78 5.02 14.77 9.75
CA PHE A 78 5.65 13.64 9.09
C PHE A 78 5.74 13.92 7.58
N SER A 79 6.86 13.58 6.96
CA SER A 79 7.05 13.68 5.51
C SER A 79 6.36 12.50 4.82
N SER A 80 5.09 12.64 4.41
CA SER A 80 4.51 11.73 3.41
C SER A 80 5.15 12.04 2.06
N SER A 81 6.38 11.55 1.85
CA SER A 81 7.14 11.73 0.60
C SER A 81 6.70 10.80 -0.53
N TRP A 82 5.56 10.12 -0.35
CA TRP A 82 4.96 9.25 -1.34
C TRP A 82 4.63 10.04 -2.60
N ARG A 83 5.30 9.68 -3.69
CA ARG A 83 5.09 10.27 -5.01
C ARG A 83 4.65 9.22 -6.00
N ASP A 84 3.73 9.61 -6.87
CA ASP A 84 3.29 8.78 -7.98
C ASP A 84 4.26 8.96 -9.13
N ILE A 85 4.84 7.85 -9.59
CA ILE A 85 5.71 7.81 -10.75
C ILE A 85 4.83 7.61 -11.99
N LEU A 86 4.97 8.54 -12.94
CA LEU A 86 4.24 8.55 -14.21
C LEU A 86 5.20 8.25 -15.36
N VAL A 87 4.74 7.46 -16.32
CA VAL A 87 5.46 7.14 -17.55
C VAL A 87 4.56 7.35 -18.76
N PRO A 88 5.10 7.68 -19.94
CA PRO A 88 4.34 7.72 -21.18
C PRO A 88 3.67 6.37 -21.46
N PHE A 89 2.43 6.38 -21.93
CA PHE A 89 1.68 5.14 -22.24
C PHE A 89 2.45 4.20 -23.18
N SER A 90 3.16 4.74 -24.18
CA SER A 90 4.00 3.95 -25.10
C SER A 90 5.13 3.17 -24.43
N ALA A 91 5.60 3.61 -23.27
CA ALA A 91 6.67 2.98 -22.50
C ALA A 91 6.14 2.23 -21.27
N TYR A 92 4.82 2.16 -21.07
CA TYR A 92 4.21 1.59 -19.89
C TYR A 92 4.58 0.12 -19.68
N ASP A 93 4.41 -0.73 -20.70
CA ASP A 93 4.69 -2.17 -20.59
C ASP A 93 6.17 -2.43 -20.26
N LYS A 94 7.08 -1.71 -20.93
CA LYS A 94 8.52 -1.80 -20.66
C LYS A 94 8.87 -1.32 -19.25
N ALA A 95 8.25 -0.24 -18.79
CA ALA A 95 8.45 0.29 -17.45
C ALA A 95 7.93 -0.68 -16.39
N TYR A 96 6.81 -1.34 -16.66
CA TYR A 96 6.23 -2.38 -15.81
C TYR A 96 7.19 -3.57 -15.68
N ASP A 97 7.71 -4.08 -16.80
CA ASP A 97 8.67 -5.19 -16.81
C ASP A 97 9.96 -4.86 -16.04
N ILE A 98 10.47 -3.64 -16.18
CA ILE A 98 11.64 -3.17 -15.41
C ILE A 98 11.31 -3.15 -13.92
N CYS A 99 10.16 -2.59 -13.55
CA CYS A 99 9.70 -2.53 -12.16
C CYS A 99 9.52 -3.93 -11.56
N VAL A 100 9.04 -4.91 -12.33
CA VAL A 100 9.00 -6.32 -11.92
C VAL A 100 10.41 -6.88 -11.77
N GLY A 101 11.30 -6.64 -12.73
CA GLY A 101 12.68 -7.13 -12.72
C GLY A 101 13.53 -6.61 -11.55
N ILE A 102 13.27 -5.39 -11.07
CA ILE A 102 13.92 -4.83 -9.86
C ILE A 102 13.16 -5.13 -8.56
N GLY A 103 12.09 -5.93 -8.63
CA GLY A 103 11.25 -6.30 -7.48
C GLY A 103 10.41 -5.17 -6.90
N ALA A 104 10.23 -4.06 -7.61
CA ALA A 104 9.39 -2.94 -7.19
C ALA A 104 7.88 -3.24 -7.35
N ILE A 105 7.53 -4.03 -8.36
CA ILE A 105 6.16 -4.54 -8.54
C ILE A 105 6.19 -6.06 -8.42
N LYS A 106 5.36 -6.61 -7.53
CA LYS A 106 5.16 -8.06 -7.42
C LYS A 106 3.90 -8.42 -8.20
N PRO A 107 3.99 -9.11 -9.35
CA PRO A 107 2.81 -9.69 -9.98
C PRO A 107 2.28 -10.78 -9.05
N ASP A 108 0.96 -10.80 -8.82
CA ASP A 108 0.31 -11.79 -7.96
C ASP A 108 0.63 -13.22 -8.43
N GLY A 109 1.63 -13.87 -7.82
CA GLY A 109 1.95 -15.28 -8.07
C GLY A 109 3.41 -15.70 -8.13
N GLU A 110 4.40 -14.80 -8.17
CA GLU A 110 5.81 -15.22 -8.29
C GLU A 110 6.61 -15.05 -7.00
N VAL A 111 6.94 -16.20 -6.40
CA VAL A 111 7.80 -16.35 -5.23
C VAL A 111 9.21 -16.73 -5.69
N LYS A 112 10.22 -15.98 -5.19
CA LYS A 112 11.67 -16.31 -5.01
C LYS A 112 12.59 -16.23 -6.26
N VAL A 113 13.83 -15.72 -6.24
CA VAL A 113 14.83 -15.20 -5.26
C VAL A 113 15.85 -14.36 -6.08
N VAL A 114 16.56 -13.36 -5.51
CA VAL A 114 18.04 -13.30 -5.36
C VAL A 114 18.43 -12.00 -4.63
N GLY A 115 19.14 -12.13 -3.51
CA GLY A 115 19.94 -11.07 -2.90
C GLY A 115 19.63 -10.85 -1.42
N ASP A 116 20.53 -11.31 -0.55
CA ASP A 116 20.59 -10.97 0.88
C ASP A 116 20.34 -9.47 1.09
N ASP A 117 19.28 -9.14 1.81
CA ASP A 117 19.37 -8.35 3.04
C ASP A 117 17.99 -8.35 3.72
N ALA A 118 18.02 -8.67 5.01
CA ALA A 118 16.86 -8.76 5.86
C ALA A 118 16.04 -7.46 5.84
N GLN A 119 14.85 -7.50 5.25
CA GLN A 119 13.75 -6.62 5.65
C GLN A 119 12.49 -7.45 5.72
N GLU A 120 12.05 -7.68 6.95
CA GLU A 120 10.71 -8.11 7.29
C GLU A 120 9.71 -7.31 6.46
N GLU A 121 9.01 -7.99 5.56
CA GLU A 121 7.86 -7.44 4.85
C GLU A 121 6.84 -7.02 5.92
N PHE A 122 6.84 -5.73 6.25
CA PHE A 122 5.69 -5.11 6.85
C PHE A 122 4.55 -5.29 5.84
N GLU A 123 3.68 -6.26 6.13
CA GLU A 123 2.35 -6.34 5.54
C GLU A 123 1.72 -4.95 5.70
N ASP A 124 1.62 -4.25 4.57
CA ASP A 124 0.96 -2.96 4.46
C ASP A 124 -0.54 -3.22 4.69
N MET A 125 -0.94 -3.25 5.96
CA MET A 125 -2.33 -3.50 6.31
C MET A 125 -3.16 -2.26 5.94
N PRO A 126 -4.19 -2.41 5.08
CA PRO A 126 -5.08 -1.31 4.71
C PRO A 126 -5.62 -0.61 5.96
N PRO A 127 -5.80 0.73 5.94
CA PRO A 127 -5.97 1.56 7.14
C PRO A 127 -7.17 1.18 8.03
N ALA A 128 -8.14 0.42 7.49
CA ALA A 128 -9.26 -0.13 8.26
C ALA A 128 -8.86 -1.27 9.23
N LYS A 129 -7.76 -1.99 8.99
CA LYS A 129 -7.33 -3.14 9.82
C LYS A 129 -6.51 -2.71 11.04
N ARG A 130 -5.89 -1.53 11.01
CA ARG A 130 -5.01 -1.01 12.08
C ARG A 130 -5.76 -0.76 13.40
N THR A 131 -7.03 -0.39 13.32
CA THR A 131 -7.87 -0.11 14.50
C THR A 131 -8.42 -1.41 15.10
N THR A 132 -8.80 -2.37 14.26
CA THR A 132 -9.35 -3.67 14.70
C THR A 132 -8.33 -4.50 15.46
N VAL A 133 -7.07 -4.53 15.02
CA VAL A 133 -6.00 -5.29 15.71
C VAL A 133 -5.70 -4.68 17.09
N LYS A 134 -5.69 -3.35 17.21
CA LYS A 134 -5.51 -2.66 18.50
C LYS A 134 -6.67 -2.93 19.46
N ILE A 135 -7.91 -2.88 18.97
CA ILE A 135 -9.10 -3.17 19.79
C ILE A 135 -9.13 -4.64 20.21
N LEU A 136 -8.84 -5.57 19.29
CA LEU A 136 -8.80 -7.00 19.59
C LEU A 136 -7.73 -7.34 20.62
N SER A 137 -6.53 -6.75 20.48
CA SER A 137 -5.45 -6.91 21.46
C SER A 137 -5.84 -6.37 22.84
N ALA A 138 -6.54 -5.23 22.91
CA ALA A 138 -7.01 -4.67 24.18
C ALA A 138 -8.11 -5.53 24.82
N ILE A 139 -9.06 -6.04 24.02
CA ILE A 139 -10.12 -6.94 24.50
C ILE A 139 -9.52 -8.24 25.03
N LEU A 140 -8.57 -8.84 24.31
CA LEU A 140 -7.89 -10.06 24.75
C LEU A 140 -7.21 -9.86 26.12
N PHE A 141 -6.51 -8.74 26.31
CA PHE A 141 -5.88 -8.42 27.58
C PHE A 141 -6.90 -8.28 28.73
N ILE A 142 -8.04 -7.63 28.47
CA ILE A 142 -9.13 -7.50 29.45
C ILE A 142 -9.72 -8.86 29.82
N ILE A 143 -9.90 -9.77 28.86
CA ILE A 143 -10.40 -11.13 29.11
C ILE A 143 -9.43 -11.92 29.98
N VAL A 144 -8.13 -11.86 29.69
CA VAL A 144 -7.11 -12.55 30.49
C VAL A 144 -7.09 -12.00 31.93
N ALA A 145 -7.14 -10.68 32.10
CA ALA A 145 -7.22 -10.06 33.42
C ALA A 145 -8.50 -10.48 34.18
N ALA A 146 -9.65 -10.53 33.50
CA ALA A 146 -10.90 -11.00 34.10
C ALA A 146 -10.81 -12.47 34.53
N LEU A 147 -10.24 -13.35 33.71
CA LEU A 147 -10.04 -14.76 34.05
C LEU A 147 -9.15 -14.95 35.28
N ILE A 148 -8.12 -14.11 35.44
CA ILE A 148 -7.27 -14.15 36.63
C ILE A 148 -8.07 -13.75 37.87
N ILE A 149 -8.80 -12.64 37.82
CA ILE A 149 -9.60 -12.14 38.96
C ILE A 149 -10.67 -13.16 39.36
N PHE A 150 -11.51 -13.59 38.41
CA PHE A 150 -12.57 -14.56 38.67
C PHE A 150 -12.02 -15.96 39.01
N GLY A 151 -10.88 -16.35 38.43
CA GLY A 151 -10.20 -17.59 38.76
C GLY A 151 -9.69 -17.60 40.19
N THR A 152 -9.12 -16.49 40.67
CA THR A 152 -8.68 -16.37 42.06
C THR A 152 -9.83 -16.41 43.07
N ASP A 153 -10.97 -15.79 42.75
CA ASP A 153 -12.17 -15.86 43.59
C ASP A 153 -12.78 -17.27 43.62
N ALA A 154 -12.78 -17.97 42.49
CA ALA A 154 -13.26 -19.36 42.39
C ALA A 154 -12.37 -20.36 43.17
N ILE A 155 -11.04 -20.22 43.07
CA ILE A 155 -10.09 -21.05 43.83
C ILE A 155 -10.24 -20.80 45.34
N THR A 156 -10.42 -19.54 45.74
CA THR A 156 -10.61 -19.18 47.15
C THR A 156 -11.91 -19.73 47.71
N GLY A 157 -12.99 -19.73 46.92
CA GLY A 157 -14.26 -20.39 47.26
C GLY A 157 -14.12 -21.91 47.38
N PHE A 158 -13.36 -22.55 46.49
CA PHE A 158 -13.13 -24.00 46.49
C PHE A 158 -12.27 -24.44 47.69
N ILE A 159 -11.24 -23.66 48.04
CA ILE A 159 -10.39 -23.92 49.23
C ILE A 159 -11.19 -23.73 50.52
N LYS A 160 -12.05 -22.71 50.62
CA LYS A 160 -12.94 -22.54 51.79
C LYS A 160 -13.98 -23.67 51.91
N GLY A 161 -14.45 -24.23 50.81
CA GLY A 161 -15.36 -25.38 50.79
C GLY A 161 -14.71 -26.73 51.10
N LEU A 162 -13.38 -26.86 50.94
CA LEU A 162 -12.62 -28.07 51.28
C LEU A 162 -12.10 -28.10 52.72
N PHE A 163 -12.08 -26.96 53.41
CA PHE A 163 -11.61 -26.81 54.79
C PHE A 163 -12.74 -26.56 55.82
N ASN A 164 -13.98 -26.86 55.46
CA ASN A 164 -15.15 -26.95 56.36
C ASN A 164 -15.82 -28.31 56.19
#